data_AF-A0A352SFV0-F1
#
_entry.id   AF-A0A352SFV0-F1
#
_cell.length_a   1.000
_cell.length_b   1.000
_cell.length_c   1.000
_cell.angle_alpha   90.00
_cell.angle_beta   90.00
_cell.angle_gamma   90.00
#
_symmetry.space_group_name_H-M   'P 1'
#
loop_
_entity.id
_entity.type
_entity.pdbx_description
1 polymer ?
#
loop_
_entity_poly.entity_id
_entity_poly.type
_entity_poly.pdbx_seq_one_letter_code
_entity_poly.pdbx_strand_id
1 'polypeptide(L)'
;MQMTGYELLENYEKAEDKDKQIQILADLNHIPVDMVCFVIDNSEKFDTSETPLSTEEFTKWCETELDRVDAHIHAQEIYYRELCNVYRIASTYGKRSVDL
;
A
#
# COMPACT_ATOMS: atom_id res chain seq x y z
N MET A 1 5.37 13.52 -20.94
CA MET A 1 4.87 12.69 -22.04
C MET A 1 4.29 11.45 -21.39
N GLN A 2 2.97 11.25 -21.46
CA GLN A 2 2.34 10.02 -20.95
C GLN A 2 2.59 8.91 -21.97
N MET A 3 3.09 7.76 -21.53
CA MET A 3 3.20 6.57 -22.37
C MET A 3 1.81 6.05 -22.70
N THR A 4 1.67 5.48 -23.89
CA THR A 4 0.45 4.81 -24.34
C THR A 4 0.33 3.41 -23.71
N GLY A 5 -0.88 2.86 -23.67
CA GLY A 5 -1.11 1.50 -23.14
C GLY A 5 -0.31 0.41 -23.86
N TYR A 6 -0.03 0.58 -25.16
CA TYR A 6 0.79 -0.35 -25.94
C TYR A 6 2.27 -0.29 -25.55
N GLU A 7 2.81 0.91 -25.34
CA GLU A 7 4.20 1.09 -24.89
C GLU A 7 4.41 0.54 -23.47
N LEU A 8 3.42 0.68 -22.60
CA LEU A 8 3.45 0.09 -21.26
C LEU A 8 3.44 -1.44 -21.30
N LEU A 9 2.61 -2.07 -22.16
CA LEU A 9 2.59 -3.53 -22.32
C LEU A 9 3.92 -4.08 -22.86
N GLU A 10 4.52 -3.40 -23.85
CA GLU A 10 5.83 -3.80 -24.37
C GLU A 10 6.93 -3.70 -23.30
N ASN A 11 6.86 -2.69 -22.43
CA ASN A 11 7.77 -2.54 -21.31
C ASN A 11 7.54 -3.62 -20.23
N TYR A 12 6.31 -4.07 -20.02
CA TYR A 12 5.99 -5.14 -19.06
C TYR A 12 6.66 -6.46 -19.45
N GLU A 13 6.59 -6.83 -20.73
CA GLU A 13 7.20 -8.06 -21.25
C GLU A 13 8.73 -8.03 -21.20
N LYS A 14 9.34 -6.84 -21.29
CA LYS A 14 10.79 -6.63 -21.25
C LYS A 14 11.33 -6.33 -19.85
N ALA A 15 10.47 -6.20 -18.85
CA ALA A 15 10.90 -5.85 -17.50
C ALA A 15 11.75 -6.97 -16.87
N GLU A 16 12.93 -6.59 -16.38
CA GLU A 16 13.92 -7.52 -15.83
C GLU A 16 13.60 -7.96 -14.39
N ASP A 17 12.75 -7.23 -13.68
CA ASP A 17 12.39 -7.47 -12.28
C ASP A 17 10.88 -7.29 -12.04
N LYS A 18 10.39 -7.95 -10.97
CA LYS A 18 8.97 -7.95 -10.60
C LYS A 18 8.48 -6.58 -10.17
N ASP A 19 9.33 -5.74 -9.58
CA ASP A 19 8.92 -4.43 -9.07
C ASP A 19 8.58 -3.48 -10.23
N LYS A 20 9.37 -3.52 -11.31
CA LYS A 20 9.06 -2.81 -12.56
C LYS A 20 7.78 -3.31 -13.21
N GLN A 21 7.55 -4.63 -13.21
CA GLN A 21 6.30 -5.20 -13.71
C GLN A 21 5.08 -4.69 -12.92
N ILE A 22 5.19 -4.66 -11.59
CA ILE A 22 4.14 -4.14 -10.70
C ILE A 22 3.89 -2.65 -10.96
N GLN A 23 4.93 -1.84 -11.11
CA GLN A 23 4.79 -0.41 -11.43
C GLN A 23 4.09 -0.19 -12.77
N ILE A 24 4.43 -0.97 -13.79
CA ILE A 24 3.80 -0.88 -15.11
C ILE A 24 2.32 -1.29 -15.04
N LEU A 25 1.99 -2.33 -14.28
CA LEU A 25 0.59 -2.73 -14.06
C LEU A 25 -0.21 -1.65 -13.32
N ALA A 26 0.40 -0.99 -12.33
CA ALA A 26 -0.20 0.13 -11.61
C ALA A 26 -0.49 1.30 -12.56
N ASP A 27 0.48 1.65 -13.41
CA ASP A 27 0.36 2.71 -14.41
C ASP A 27 -0.70 2.40 -15.46
N LEU A 28 -0.75 1.16 -15.95
CA LEU A 28 -1.74 0.67 -16.94
C LEU A 28 -3.17 0.74 -16.42
N ASN A 29 -3.39 0.38 -15.16
CA ASN A 29 -4.72 0.29 -14.55
C ASN A 29 -5.11 1.58 -13.81
N HIS A 30 -4.21 2.57 -13.74
CA HIS A 30 -4.38 3.82 -13.00
C HIS A 30 -4.74 3.59 -11.52
N ILE A 31 -4.10 2.59 -10.89
CA ILE A 31 -4.28 2.27 -9.47
C ILE A 31 -2.93 2.34 -8.75
N PRO A 32 -2.92 2.53 -7.41
CA PRO A 32 -1.69 2.49 -6.63
C PRO A 32 -0.96 1.15 -6.74
N VAL A 33 0.37 1.18 -6.67
CA VAL A 33 1.24 -0.02 -6.60
C VAL A 33 0.80 -0.98 -5.49
N ASP A 34 0.47 -0.45 -4.32
CA ASP A 34 0.02 -1.25 -3.18
C ASP A 34 -1.25 -2.07 -3.49
N MET A 35 -2.14 -1.53 -4.35
CA MET A 35 -3.34 -2.25 -4.79
C MET A 35 -3.00 -3.38 -5.76
N VAL A 36 -2.01 -3.19 -6.62
CA VAL A 36 -1.51 -4.25 -7.50
C VAL A 36 -0.87 -5.37 -6.68
N CYS A 37 0.00 -5.02 -5.73
CA CYS A 37 0.60 -5.97 -4.80
C CYS A 37 -0.48 -6.75 -4.04
N PHE A 38 -1.49 -6.06 -3.51
CA PHE A 38 -2.61 -6.69 -2.81
C PHE A 38 -3.33 -7.73 -3.68
N VAL A 39 -3.62 -7.42 -4.95
CA VAL A 39 -4.26 -8.37 -5.87
C VAL A 39 -3.35 -9.56 -6.19
N ILE A 40 -2.05 -9.34 -6.37
CA ILE A 40 -1.08 -10.41 -6.64
C ILE A 40 -0.97 -11.35 -5.43
N ASP A 41 -0.78 -10.78 -4.23
CA ASP A 41 -0.60 -11.52 -2.98
C ASP A 41 -1.85 -12.33 -2.61
N ASN A 42 -3.03 -11.86 -3.04
CA ASN A 42 -4.32 -12.52 -2.80
C ASN A 42 -4.92 -13.09 -4.09
N SER A 43 -4.09 -13.38 -5.10
CA SER A 43 -4.55 -13.78 -6.44
C SER A 43 -5.49 -14.99 -6.43
N GLU A 44 -5.30 -15.93 -5.51
CA GLU A 44 -6.21 -17.07 -5.25
C GLU A 44 -7.65 -16.68 -4.91
N LYS A 45 -7.87 -15.47 -4.36
CA LYS A 45 -9.20 -14.92 -4.03
C LYS A 45 -9.87 -14.27 -5.24
N PHE A 46 -9.08 -13.92 -6.26
CA PHE A 46 -9.52 -13.25 -7.48
C PHE A 46 -9.48 -14.16 -8.72
N ASP A 47 -8.86 -15.34 -8.61
CA ASP A 47 -8.81 -16.30 -9.68
C ASP A 47 -10.19 -16.92 -9.92
N THR A 48 -10.64 -16.86 -11.16
CA THR A 48 -11.90 -17.47 -11.61
C THR A 48 -11.73 -18.95 -12.00
N SER A 49 -10.50 -19.47 -11.99
CA SER A 49 -10.14 -20.80 -12.47
C SER A 49 -10.34 -21.94 -11.45
N GLU A 50 -10.26 -21.64 -10.15
CA GLU A 50 -10.60 -22.55 -9.06
C GLU A 50 -11.81 -22.00 -8.28
N THR A 51 -12.64 -22.92 -7.76
CA THR A 51 -13.94 -22.66 -7.10
C THR A 51 -14.03 -21.26 -6.49
N PRO A 52 -14.63 -20.28 -7.21
CA PRO A 52 -14.56 -18.89 -6.80
C PRO A 52 -15.28 -18.74 -5.47
N LEU A 53 -14.75 -17.87 -4.60
CA LEU A 53 -15.46 -17.45 -3.39
C LEU A 53 -16.89 -17.07 -3.77
N SER A 54 -17.87 -17.54 -3.00
CA SER A 54 -19.21 -16.98 -3.11
C SER A 54 -19.16 -15.49 -2.80
N THR A 55 -20.14 -14.74 -3.31
CA THR A 55 -20.24 -13.29 -3.07
C THR A 55 -20.21 -12.95 -1.58
N GLU A 56 -20.83 -13.78 -0.74
CA GLU A 56 -20.84 -13.61 0.71
C GLU A 56 -19.44 -13.81 1.33
N GLU A 57 -18.73 -14.87 0.92
CA GLU A 57 -17.37 -15.14 1.41
C GLU A 57 -16.38 -14.05 0.98
N PHE A 58 -16.49 -13.57 -0.27
CA PHE A 58 -15.67 -12.47 -0.76
C PHE A 58 -15.96 -11.16 -0.01
N THR A 59 -17.24 -10.86 0.25
CA THR A 59 -17.64 -9.66 1.01
C THR A 59 -17.08 -9.70 2.43
N LYS A 60 -17.24 -10.83 3.12
CA LYS A 60 -16.72 -11.02 4.48
C LYS A 60 -15.19 -10.92 4.54
N TRP A 61 -14.50 -11.42 3.51
CA TRP A 61 -13.06 -11.27 3.39
C TRP A 61 -12.66 -9.80 3.20
N CYS A 62 -13.35 -9.06 2.34
CA CYS A 62 -13.13 -7.62 2.16
C CYS A 62 -13.33 -6.83 3.46
N GLU A 63 -14.41 -7.10 4.20
CA GLU A 63 -14.67 -6.48 5.51
C GLU A 63 -13.53 -6.76 6.50
N THR A 64 -13.04 -7.99 6.55
CA THR A 64 -11.93 -8.39 7.44
C THR A 64 -10.63 -7.66 7.08
N GLU A 65 -10.31 -7.51 5.79
CA GLU A 65 -9.12 -6.77 5.36
C GLU A 65 -9.24 -5.27 5.61
N LEU A 66 -10.44 -4.69 5.47
CA LEU A 66 -10.69 -3.29 5.85
C LEU A 66 -10.47 -3.06 7.35
N ASP A 67 -11.00 -3.93 8.20
CA ASP A 67 -10.78 -3.86 9.66
C ASP A 67 -9.28 -3.97 10.01
N ARG A 68 -8.54 -4.83 9.31
CA ARG A 68 -7.08 -4.98 9.50
C ARG A 68 -6.32 -3.71 9.14
N VAL A 69 -6.67 -3.07 8.02
CA VAL A 69 -6.06 -1.83 7.57
C VAL A 69 -6.38 -0.68 8.53
N ASP A 70 -7.62 -0.57 8.99
CA ASP A 70 -8.03 0.45 9.97
C ASP A 70 -7.25 0.33 11.28
N ALA A 71 -7.12 -0.89 11.80
CA ALA A 71 -6.30 -1.16 12.99
C ALA A 71 -4.82 -0.77 12.80
N HIS A 72 -4.28 -1.00 11.60
CA HIS A 72 -2.90 -0.60 11.28
C HIS A 72 -2.74 0.92 11.22
N ILE A 73 -3.67 1.63 10.59
CA ILE A 73 -3.69 3.10 10.54
C ILE A 73 -3.76 3.67 11.95
N HIS A 74 -4.62 3.12 12.81
CA HIS A 74 -4.75 3.59 14.19
C HIS A 74 -3.45 3.39 14.99
N ALA A 75 -2.79 2.24 14.81
CA ALA A 75 -1.49 1.98 15.44
C ALA A 75 -0.40 2.96 14.96
N GLN A 76 -0.36 3.27 13.66
CA GLN A 76 0.56 4.25 13.11
C GLN A 76 0.28 5.67 13.65
N GLU A 77 -0.99 6.05 13.78
CA GLU A 77 -1.38 7.34 14.34
C GLU A 77 -0.84 7.52 15.77
N ILE A 78 -0.98 6.48 16.61
CA ILE A 78 -0.44 6.48 17.97
C ILE A 78 1.09 6.66 17.95
N TYR A 79 1.79 5.87 17.12
CA TYR A 79 3.24 5.95 16.99
C TYR A 79 3.73 7.35 16.60
N TYR A 80 3.12 7.98 15.60
CA TYR A 80 3.50 9.33 15.17
C TYR A 80 3.19 10.39 16.23
N ARG A 81 2.10 10.23 16.98
CA ARG A 81 1.76 11.10 18.10
C ARG A 81 2.82 11.03 19.21
N GLU A 82 3.33 9.84 19.51
CA GLU A 82 4.42 9.65 20.47
C GLU A 82 5.72 10.30 20.00
N LEU A 83 6.11 10.09 18.73
CA LEU A 83 7.27 10.76 18.13
C LEU A 83 7.16 12.30 18.22
N CYS A 84 5.99 12.86 17.92
CA CYS A 84 5.76 14.30 18.04
C CYS A 84 5.92 14.79 19.49
N ASN A 85 5.45 14.02 20.46
CA ASN A 85 5.62 14.34 21.88
C ASN A 85 7.09 14.33 22.31
N VAL A 86 7.86 13.33 21.89
CA VAL A 86 9.30 13.26 22.15
C VAL A 86 10.01 14.46 21.53
N TYR A 87 9.73 14.78 20.26
CA TYR A 87 10.32 15.93 19.58
C TYR A 87 10.00 17.24 20.30
N ARG A 88 8.74 17.44 20.73
CA ARG A 88 8.32 18.61 21.50
C ARG A 88 9.13 18.73 22.79
N ILE A 89 9.27 17.65 23.56
CA ILE A 89 10.05 17.64 24.80
C ILE A 89 11.52 17.98 24.50
N ALA A 90 12.15 17.30 23.54
CA ALA A 90 13.55 17.56 23.16
C ALA A 90 13.77 19.02 22.74
N SER A 91 12.86 19.60 21.97
CA SER A 91 12.93 21.00 21.53
C SER A 91 12.87 22.01 22.69
N THR A 92 12.14 21.68 23.76
CA THR A 92 12.09 22.53 24.97
C THR A 92 13.37 22.48 25.79
N TYR A 93 14.03 21.32 25.87
CA TYR A 93 15.33 21.19 26.53
C TYR A 93 16.45 21.86 25.74
N GLY A 94 16.46 21.72 24.41
CA GLY A 94 17.44 22.38 23.54
C GLY A 94 17.38 23.91 23.60
N LYS A 95 16.20 24.50 23.82
CA LYS A 95 16.07 25.95 24.04
C LYS A 95 16.64 26.38 25.39
N ARG A 96 16.35 25.64 26.47
CA ARG A 96 16.85 25.95 27.81
C ARG A 96 18.38 25.83 27.95
N SER A 97 19.03 24.98 27.16
CA SER A 97 20.50 24.85 27.21
C SER A 97 21.26 25.96 26.50
N VAL A 98 20.60 26.77 25.67
CA VAL A 98 21.21 27.91 24.95
C VAL A 98 21.05 29.22 25.74
N ASP A 99 20.11 29.27 26.69
CA ASP A 99 19.84 30.43 27.55
C ASP A 99 20.63 30.40 28.89
N LEU A 100 21.57 29.46 29.06
CA LEU A 100 22.50 29.33 30.21
C LEU A 100 23.94 29.61 29.76
#